data_AF-A0A1Q4F3Y9-F1
#
_entry.id   AF-A0A1Q4F3Y9-F1
#
_cell.length_a   1.000
_cell.length_b   1.000
_cell.length_c   1.000
_cell.angle_alpha   90.00
_cell.angle_beta   90.00
_cell.angle_gamma   90.00
#
_symmetry.space_group_name_H-M   'P 1'
#
loop_
_entity.id
_entity.type
_entity.pdbx_description
1 polymer ?
#
loop_
_entity_poly.entity_id
_entity_poly.type
_entity_poly.pdbx_seq_one_letter_code
_entity_poly.pdbx_strand_id
1 'polypeptide(L)' 'MENLSIVSDFQVTVSPVFYKKIAELASGDYCLFTGGNFFFITGPGNKAVRFTWKGTEGSEITEKKLAEWLALIRIKFPLF' A
#
# COMPACT_ATOMS: atom_id res chain seq x y z
N MET A 1 -15.66 4.08 -2.39
CA MET A 1 -15.36 2.73 -2.89
C MET A 1 -13.88 2.72 -3.27
N GLU A 2 -13.06 1.96 -2.55
CA GLU A 2 -11.62 1.84 -2.83
C GLU A 2 -11.42 0.93 -4.05
N ASN A 3 -10.76 1.42 -5.11
CA ASN A 3 -10.44 0.58 -6.26
C ASN A 3 -9.01 0.05 -6.14
N LEU A 4 -8.92 -1.21 -5.75
CA LEU A 4 -7.68 -1.99 -5.74
C LEU A 4 -7.30 -2.28 -7.20
N SER A 5 -6.23 -1.63 -7.66
CA SER A 5 -6.04 -1.44 -9.10
C SER A 5 -5.04 -2.41 -9.72
N ILE A 6 -3.81 -2.51 -9.22
CA ILE A 6 -2.70 -3.19 -9.93
C ILE A 6 -1.64 -3.65 -8.92
N VAL A 7 -1.07 -4.86 -9.12
CA VAL A 7 0.25 -5.26 -8.57
C VAL A 7 1.30 -4.82 -9.58
N SER A 8 2.26 -4.01 -9.15
CA SER A 8 3.40 -3.63 -9.99
C SER A 8 4.71 -3.85 -9.25
N ASP A 9 5.78 -4.03 -10.01
CA ASP A 9 7.12 -3.86 -9.46
C ASP A 9 7.23 -2.44 -8.89
N PHE A 10 7.71 -2.35 -7.66
CA PHE A 10 7.82 -1.14 -6.87
C PHE A 10 9.19 -1.09 -6.24
N GLN A 11 10.04 -0.27 -6.84
CA GLN A 11 11.35 0.02 -6.31
C GLN A 11 11.26 1.28 -5.46
N VAL A 12 11.29 1.13 -4.13
CA VAL A 12 11.35 2.24 -3.16
C VAL A 12 12.51 3.19 -3.47
N THR A 13 13.57 2.67 -4.09
CA THR A 13 14.77 3.41 -4.51
C THR A 13 14.53 4.47 -5.58
N VAL A 14 13.39 4.49 -6.28
CA VAL A 14 13.23 5.36 -7.46
C VAL A 14 12.91 6.82 -7.11
N SER A 15 12.34 7.14 -5.93
CA SER A 15 12.41 8.49 -5.36
C SER A 15 11.59 8.63 -4.07
N PRO A 16 12.23 8.90 -2.91
CA PRO A 16 11.52 9.37 -1.71
C PRO A 16 10.85 10.75 -1.91
N VAL A 17 11.14 11.44 -3.01
CA VAL A 17 10.51 12.71 -3.39
C VAL A 17 9.02 12.54 -3.73
N PHE A 18 8.62 11.39 -4.28
CA PHE A 18 7.23 11.16 -4.73
C PHE A 18 6.42 10.28 -3.77
N TYR A 19 7.10 9.53 -2.91
CA TYR A 19 6.47 8.56 -2.02
C TYR A 19 6.88 8.82 -0.57
N LYS A 20 5.88 9.06 0.28
CA LYS A 20 6.07 9.18 1.72
C LYS A 20 5.66 7.87 2.40
N LYS A 21 6.60 7.24 3.11
CA LYS A 21 6.27 6.13 4.00
C LYS A 21 5.45 6.65 5.18
N ILE A 22 4.34 5.99 5.48
CA ILE A 22 3.42 6.42 6.54
C ILE A 22 3.14 5.32 7.57
N ALA A 23 3.37 4.04 7.25
CA ALA A 23 3.31 2.95 8.22
C ALA A 23 4.21 1.77 7.85
N GLU A 24 4.60 1.01 8.87
CA GLU A 24 5.17 -0.34 8.75
C GLU A 24 4.19 -1.35 9.36
N LEU A 25 4.08 -2.52 8.75
CA LEU A 25 3.09 -3.54 9.08
C LEU A 25 3.79 -4.90 9.21
N ALA A 26 3.20 -5.77 10.04
CA ALA A 26 3.65 -7.15 10.25
C ALA A 26 5.19 -7.24 10.43
N SER A 27 5.74 -6.49 11.38
CA SER A 27 7.17 -6.48 11.72
C SER A 27 8.12 -6.04 10.58
N GLY A 28 7.63 -5.25 9.62
CA GLY A 28 8.45 -4.67 8.55
C GLY A 28 8.31 -5.39 7.20
N ASP A 29 7.59 -6.52 7.15
CA ASP A 29 7.34 -7.27 5.92
C ASP A 29 6.51 -6.47 4.90
N TYR A 30 5.68 -5.55 5.40
CA TYR A 30 4.89 -4.67 4.55
C TYR A 30 5.07 -3.22 4.96
N CYS A 31 5.12 -2.34 3.95
CA CYS A 31 5.22 -0.91 4.16
C CYS A 31 4.11 -0.19 3.42
N LEU A 32 3.52 0.81 4.06
CA LEU A 32 2.53 1.67 3.44
C LEU A 32 3.16 2.98 3.02
N PHE A 33 2.98 3.34 1.76
CA PHE A 33 3.39 4.60 1.18
C PHE A 33 2.19 5.37 0.66
N THR A 34 2.29 6.69 0.69
CA THR A 34 1.38 7.59 -0.02
C THR A 34 2.14 8.36 -1.10
N GLY A 35 1.51 8.58 -2.24
CA GLY A 35 2.06 9.36 -3.36
C GLY A 35 0.93 9.91 -4.22
N GLY A 36 0.79 11.24 -4.25
CA GLY A 36 -0.34 11.91 -4.90
C GLY A 36 -1.68 11.47 -4.28
N ASN A 37 -2.59 10.96 -5.12
CA ASN A 37 -3.92 10.49 -4.72
C ASN A 37 -3.99 8.96 -4.49
N PHE A 38 -2.85 8.32 -4.27
CA PHE A 38 -2.75 6.87 -4.18
C PHE A 38 -2.03 6.42 -2.90
N PHE A 39 -2.46 5.27 -2.40
CA PHE A 39 -1.71 4.50 -1.42
C PHE A 39 -1.07 3.28 -2.08
N PHE A 40 0.08 2.89 -1.57
CA PHE A 40 0.86 1.76 -2.04
C PHE A 40 1.21 0.90 -0.84
N ILE A 41 0.76 -0.36 -0.82
CA ILE A 41 1.26 -1.35 0.12
C ILE A 41 2.35 -2.12 -0.60
N THR A 42 3.58 -2.02 -0.13
CA THR A 42 4.69 -2.85 -0.60
C THR A 42 4.79 -4.10 0.24
N GLY A 43 5.05 -5.24 -0.40
CA GLY A 43 5.36 -6.49 0.28
C GLY A 43 6.78 -6.97 -0.03
N PRO A 44 7.12 -8.20 0.39
CA PRO A 44 8.37 -8.84 0.04
C PRO A 44 8.56 -8.93 -1.48
N GLY A 45 9.82 -8.83 -1.94
CA GLY A 45 10.14 -8.96 -3.37
C GLY A 45 9.86 -7.72 -4.22
N ASN A 46 9.86 -6.52 -3.63
CA ASN A 46 9.71 -5.24 -4.34
C ASN A 46 8.42 -5.14 -5.16
N LYS A 47 7.31 -5.71 -4.68
CA LYS A 47 6.00 -5.54 -5.30
C LYS A 47 5.18 -4.56 -4.49
N ALA A 48 4.37 -3.74 -5.16
CA ALA A 48 3.34 -2.94 -4.50
C ALA A 48 1.96 -3.19 -5.09
N VAL A 49 0.97 -3.13 -4.20
CA VAL A 49 -0.43 -2.99 -4.58
C VAL A 49 -0.82 -1.53 -4.46
N ARG A 50 -1.34 -0.98 -5.56
CA ARG A 50 -1.86 0.39 -5.61
C ARG A 50 -3.35 0.45 -5.27
N PHE A 51 -3.69 1.38 -4.39
CA PHE A 51 -5.05 1.72 -3.99
C PHE A 51 -5.35 3.14 -4.45
N THR A 52 -6.41 3.31 -5.27
CA THR A 52 -6.95 4.64 -5.54
C THR A 52 -7.91 5.01 -4.43
N TRP A 53 -7.63 6.06 -3.69
CA TRP A 53 -8.53 6.53 -2.66
C TRP A 53 -9.29 7.76 -3.14
N LYS A 54 -10.62 7.71 -3.11
CA LYS A 54 -11.50 8.84 -3.44
C LYS A 54 -12.03 9.43 -2.12
N GLY A 55 -11.33 10.43 -1.59
CA GLY A 55 -11.88 11.32 -0.56
C GLY A 55 -11.53 11.06 0.91
N THR A 56 -10.31 10.69 1.26
CA THR A 56 -9.88 10.70 2.66
C THR A 56 -8.43 11.14 2.76
N GLU A 57 -8.16 12.07 3.66
CA GLU A 57 -6.81 12.43 4.06
C GLU A 57 -6.15 11.23 4.72
N GLY A 58 -4.85 11.00 4.52
CA GLY A 58 -4.14 9.83 5.05
C GLY A 58 -4.18 9.67 6.57
N SER A 59 -4.77 10.63 7.30
CA SER A 59 -5.04 10.64 8.74
C SER A 59 -6.08 9.62 9.20
N GLU A 60 -6.94 9.08 8.33
CA GLU A 60 -7.94 8.06 8.72
C GLU A 60 -7.47 6.61 8.52
N ILE A 61 -6.19 6.41 8.15
CA ILE A 61 -5.65 5.06 7.99
C ILE A 61 -5.39 4.47 9.38
N THR A 62 -6.34 3.67 9.84
CA THR A 62 -6.22 2.89 11.08
C THR A 62 -5.56 1.53 10.83
N GLU A 63 -4.98 0.94 11.86
CA GLU A 63 -4.43 -0.43 11.81
C GLU A 63 -5.46 -1.46 11.33
N LYS A 64 -6.72 -1.32 11.75
CA LYS A 64 -7.83 -2.18 11.30
C LYS A 64 -8.01 -2.09 9.79
N LYS A 65 -8.03 -0.87 9.24
CA LYS A 65 -8.21 -0.65 7.80
C LYS A 65 -7.06 -1.25 7.00
N LEU A 66 -5.84 -1.16 7.54
CA LEU A 66 -4.66 -1.77 6.94
C LEU A 66 -4.72 -3.30 6.96
N ALA A 67 -5.20 -3.91 8.05
CA ALA A 67 -5.39 -5.35 8.12
C ALA A 67 -6.43 -5.84 7.08
N GLU A 68 -7.52 -5.10 6.90
CA GLU A 68 -8.53 -5.39 5.86
C GLU A 68 -7.91 -5.34 4.45
N TRP A 69 -7.07 -4.36 4.17
CA TRP A 69 -6.36 -4.25 2.90
C TRP A 69 -5.39 -5.40 2.66
N LEU A 70 -4.60 -5.78 3.66
CA LEU A 70 -3.69 -6.92 3.56
C LEU A 70 -4.45 -8.23 3.32
N ALA A 71 -5.58 -8.43 4.00
CA ALA A 71 -6.43 -9.59 3.75
C ALA A 71 -6.95 -9.62 2.30
N LEU A 72 -7.42 -8.49 1.78
CA LEU A 72 -7.87 -8.38 0.38
C LEU A 72 -6.74 -8.62 -0.61
N ILE A 73 -5.53 -8.12 -0.34
CA ILE A 73 -4.36 -8.37 -1.16
C ILE A 73 -4.05 -9.87 -1.22
N ARG A 74 -4.00 -10.55 -0.09
CA ARG A 74 -3.72 -12.01 -0.04
C ARG A 74 -4.77 -12.83 -0.79
N ILE A 75 -6.02 -12.41 -0.76
CA ILE A 75 -7.11 -13.06 -1.50
C ILE A 75 -6.96 -12.83 -3.02
N LYS A 76 -6.68 -11.59 -3.44
CA LYS A 76 -6.61 -11.23 -4.87
C LYS A 76 -5.29 -11.58 -5.53
N PHE A 77 -4.21 -11.56 -4.75
CA PHE A 77 -2.84 -11.78 -5.18
C PHE A 77 -2.17 -12.76 -4.21
N PRO A 78 -2.44 -14.07 -4.33
CA PRO A 78 -1.91 -15.08 -3.41
C PRO A 78 -0.38 -15.21 -3.43
N LEU A 79 0.28 -14.64 -4.45
CA LEU A 79 1.73 -14.62 -4.65
C LEU A 79 2.36 -13.26 -4.29
N PHE A 80 1.61 -12.42 -3.58
CA PHE A 80 2.08 -11.14 -3.03
C PHE A 80 2.58 -11.32 -1.60
#